data_AF-A0A3F3H363-F1
#
_entry.id   AF-A0A3F3H363-F1
#
_cell.length_a   1.000
_cell.length_b   1.000
_cell.length_c   1.000
_cell.angle_alpha   90.00
_cell.angle_beta   90.00
_cell.angle_gamma   90.00
#
_symmetry.space_group_name_H-M   'P 1'
#
loop_
_entity.id
_entity.type
_entity.pdbx_description
1 polymer ?
#
loop_
_entity_poly.entity_id
_entity_poly.type
_entity_poly.pdbx_seq_one_letter_code
_entity_poly.pdbx_strand_id
1 'polypeptide(L)'
;MTLKEIYHRARTSRVWTIVVPMLVGIAYSWWRYQRLLFWPSLLMVVTVAVVKLAYDWWFDQYPSHSIWILRLKRGIDVILPYFLIILMLFLNTKFKPTAGLLTVWFGVAFPLIAFSLSISVAKDVRKIRAEEISAKEFQHAQSRASWVRPIFLLLPVLAYAEILLLTLSGYLPLLAWAMIVLFPLVFAQALAVGLESDLDKSADLPARNLFLTGLALVLVLVIAGA
;
A
#
# COMPACT_ATOMS: atom_id res chain seq x y z
N MET A 1 -3.62 21.40 -17.90
CA MET A 1 -4.02 20.41 -16.87
C MET A 1 -4.95 21.13 -15.91
N THR A 2 -6.22 20.74 -15.84
CA THR A 2 -7.23 21.41 -15.02
C THR A 2 -7.21 20.90 -13.58
N LEU A 3 -7.66 21.72 -12.62
CA LEU A 3 -7.71 21.34 -11.18
C LEU A 3 -8.56 20.06 -10.95
N LYS A 4 -9.59 19.86 -11.78
CA LYS A 4 -10.42 18.65 -11.82
C LYS A 4 -9.63 17.41 -12.24
N GLU A 5 -8.75 17.50 -13.24
CA GLU A 5 -7.90 16.39 -13.67
C GLU A 5 -6.85 16.03 -12.61
N ILE A 6 -6.27 17.04 -11.95
CA ILE A 6 -5.32 16.83 -10.84
C ILE A 6 -6.04 16.17 -9.67
N TYR A 7 -7.25 16.63 -9.32
CA TYR A 7 -8.08 16.04 -8.26
C TYR A 7 -8.51 14.61 -8.60
N HIS A 8 -8.96 14.34 -9.83
CA HIS A 8 -9.38 13.00 -10.23
C HIS A 8 -8.20 12.04 -10.31
N ARG A 9 -7.01 12.52 -10.76
CA ARG A 9 -5.75 11.78 -10.69
C ARG A 9 -5.32 11.54 -9.26
N ALA A 10 -5.38 12.54 -8.37
CA ALA A 10 -5.04 12.40 -6.95
C ALA A 10 -5.98 11.43 -6.23
N ARG A 11 -7.28 11.44 -6.56
CA ARG A 11 -8.29 10.52 -6.03
C ARG A 11 -8.10 9.08 -6.52
N THR A 12 -7.70 8.90 -7.77
CA THR A 12 -7.24 7.60 -8.32
C THR A 12 -5.76 7.33 -8.01
N SER A 13 -5.07 8.25 -7.34
CA SER A 13 -3.61 8.20 -7.29
C SER A 13 -3.14 7.18 -6.30
N ARG A 14 -2.05 6.55 -6.72
CA ARG A 14 -1.14 5.76 -5.90
C ARG A 14 -0.49 6.59 -4.79
N VAL A 15 -0.85 7.86 -4.56
CA VAL A 15 -0.30 8.67 -3.47
C VAL A 15 -0.59 8.02 -2.11
N TRP A 16 -1.73 7.33 -1.97
CA TRP A 16 -2.03 6.60 -0.73
C TRP A 16 -1.03 5.47 -0.45
N THR A 17 -0.40 4.87 -1.47
CA THR A 17 0.66 3.87 -1.28
C THR A 17 1.95 4.44 -0.70
N ILE A 18 2.01 5.77 -0.52
CA ILE A 18 3.15 6.49 0.01
C ILE A 18 2.77 7.21 1.30
N VAL A 19 1.71 8.01 1.25
CA VAL A 19 1.28 8.82 2.39
C VAL A 19 0.92 7.93 3.57
N VAL A 20 0.17 6.84 3.34
CA VAL A 20 -0.24 5.94 4.43
C VAL A 20 0.96 5.30 5.14
N PRO A 21 1.92 4.65 4.45
CA PRO A 21 3.11 4.12 5.10
C PRO A 21 3.92 5.16 5.87
N MET A 22 4.05 6.38 5.34
CA MET A 22 4.76 7.44 6.04
C MET A 22 4.03 7.85 7.32
N LEU A 23 2.71 8.03 7.27
CA LEU A 23 1.91 8.33 8.45
C LEU A 23 1.97 7.22 9.50
N VAL A 24 1.95 5.95 9.07
CA VAL A 24 2.13 4.80 9.97
C VAL A 24 3.51 4.84 10.62
N GLY A 25 4.58 5.11 9.88
CA GLY A 25 5.94 5.24 10.43
C GLY A 25 6.07 6.38 11.44
N ILE A 26 5.40 7.52 11.20
CA ILE A 26 5.33 8.65 12.13
C ILE A 26 4.56 8.25 13.40
N ALA A 27 3.36 7.69 13.25
CA ALA A 27 2.50 7.29 14.36
C ALA A 27 3.16 6.20 15.23
N TYR A 28 3.91 5.29 14.61
CA TYR A 28 4.65 4.27 15.34
C TYR A 28 5.84 4.89 16.08
N SER A 29 6.56 5.83 15.46
CA SER A 29 7.67 6.55 16.11
C SER A 29 7.20 7.27 17.38
N TRP A 30 6.00 7.86 17.31
CA TRP A 30 5.31 8.42 18.46
C TRP A 30 4.96 7.34 19.50
N TRP A 31 4.16 6.34 19.13
CA TRP A 31 3.68 5.31 20.05
C TRP A 31 4.79 4.56 20.79
N ARG A 32 5.73 3.96 20.04
CA ARG A 32 6.72 3.03 20.60
C ARG A 32 7.93 3.72 21.19
N TYR A 33 8.36 4.83 20.59
CA TYR A 33 9.63 5.47 20.93
C TYR A 33 9.47 6.85 21.54
N GLN A 34 8.24 7.39 21.60
CA GLN A 34 7.96 8.72 22.13
C GLN A 34 8.81 9.80 21.45
N ARG A 35 9.04 9.61 20.14
CA ARG A 35 9.85 10.50 19.30
C ARG A 35 9.07 10.95 18.09
N LEU A 36 8.87 12.27 18.01
CA LEU A 36 8.23 12.91 16.86
C LEU A 36 8.93 14.21 16.51
N LEU A 37 9.59 14.22 15.37
CA LEU A 37 10.07 15.42 14.70
C LEU A 37 9.00 15.88 13.72
N PHE A 38 8.03 16.66 14.22
CA PHE A 38 6.86 17.07 13.45
C PHE A 38 7.24 17.78 12.14
N TRP A 39 8.04 18.85 12.20
CA TRP A 39 8.41 19.63 11.03
C TRP A 39 9.21 18.82 9.98
N PRO A 40 10.29 18.10 10.34
CA PRO A 40 10.98 17.22 9.40
C PRO A 40 10.08 16.15 8.80
N SER A 41 9.21 15.53 9.61
CA SER A 41 8.29 14.49 9.12
C SER A 41 7.28 15.05 8.12
N LEU A 42 6.68 16.20 8.42
CA LEU A 42 5.74 16.87 7.53
C LEU A 42 6.39 17.25 6.19
N LEU A 43 7.57 17.87 6.24
CA LEU A 43 8.35 18.24 5.05
C LEU A 43 8.70 17.00 4.22
N MET A 44 9.07 15.89 4.87
CA MET A 44 9.38 14.65 4.18
C MET A 44 8.14 14.07 3.49
N VAL A 45 6.98 14.02 4.17
CA VAL A 45 5.70 13.57 3.58
C VAL A 45 5.35 14.37 2.33
N VAL A 46 5.40 15.70 2.42
CA VAL A 46 5.11 16.58 1.28
C VAL A 46 6.11 16.34 0.15
N THR A 47 7.41 16.28 0.46
CA THR A 47 8.47 16.09 -0.54
C THR A 47 8.30 14.78 -1.29
N VAL A 48 8.12 13.65 -0.58
CA VAL A 48 7.97 12.34 -1.22
C VAL A 48 6.67 12.27 -2.02
N ALA A 49 5.57 12.85 -1.52
CA ALA A 49 4.31 12.91 -2.26
C ALA A 49 4.46 13.68 -3.58
N VAL A 50 5.13 14.85 -3.55
CA VAL A 50 5.41 15.66 -4.75
C VAL A 50 6.31 14.91 -5.73
N VAL A 51 7.41 14.32 -5.25
CA VAL A 51 8.34 13.55 -6.09
C VAL A 51 7.64 12.36 -6.73
N LYS A 52 6.78 11.64 -6.00
CA LYS A 52 6.02 10.53 -6.59
C LYS A 52 5.06 11.01 -7.66
N LEU A 53 4.30 12.06 -7.40
CA LEU A 53 3.35 12.61 -8.36
C LEU A 53 4.08 13.05 -9.64
N ALA A 54 5.23 13.70 -9.51
CA ALA A 54 6.07 14.07 -10.64
C ALA A 54 6.61 12.84 -11.39
N TYR A 55 7.08 11.82 -10.66
CA TYR A 55 7.56 10.57 -11.25
C TYR A 55 6.46 9.83 -12.02
N ASP A 56 5.28 9.68 -11.42
CA ASP A 56 4.15 9.01 -12.08
C ASP A 56 3.67 9.82 -13.30
N TRP A 57 3.64 11.16 -13.21
CA TRP A 57 3.32 12.02 -14.34
C TRP A 57 4.32 11.87 -15.49
N TRP A 58 5.63 11.89 -15.20
CA TRP A 58 6.67 11.70 -16.19
C TRP A 58 6.60 10.31 -16.84
N PHE A 59 6.39 9.27 -16.01
CA PHE A 59 6.27 7.90 -16.48
C PHE A 59 5.06 7.70 -17.41
N ASP A 60 3.95 8.39 -17.15
CA ASP A 60 2.76 8.32 -17.99
C ASP A 60 2.92 9.09 -19.33
N GLN A 61 3.82 10.08 -19.42
CA GLN A 61 4.04 10.83 -20.66
C GLN A 61 4.83 10.07 -21.74
N TYR A 62 5.65 9.09 -21.34
CA TYR A 62 6.53 8.36 -22.27
C TYR A 62 6.14 6.86 -22.34
N PRO A 63 5.00 6.49 -22.95
CA PRO A 63 4.44 5.13 -22.84
C PRO A 63 5.28 4.00 -23.47
N SER A 64 6.35 4.32 -24.21
CA SER A 64 7.28 3.35 -24.83
C SER A 64 8.24 2.69 -23.84
N HIS A 65 7.76 2.31 -22.67
CA HIS A 65 8.55 1.59 -21.67
C HIS A 65 8.66 0.11 -22.03
N SER A 66 9.86 -0.46 -21.92
CA SER A 66 10.05 -1.91 -22.03
C SER A 66 9.28 -2.65 -20.92
N ILE A 67 8.88 -3.90 -21.19
CA ILE A 67 8.21 -4.77 -20.21
C ILE A 67 9.02 -4.88 -18.91
N TRP A 68 10.35 -4.87 -19.00
CA TRP A 68 11.26 -4.87 -17.86
C TRP A 68 11.09 -3.64 -16.96
N ILE A 69 10.99 -2.44 -17.54
CA ILE A 69 10.80 -1.20 -16.77
C ILE A 69 9.44 -1.19 -16.07
N LEU A 70 8.39 -1.71 -16.73
CA LEU A 70 7.07 -1.84 -16.11
C LEU A 70 7.07 -2.81 -14.92
N ARG A 71 7.79 -3.94 -15.02
CA ARG A 71 7.95 -4.88 -13.91
C ARG A 71 8.75 -4.27 -12.76
N LEU A 72 9.82 -3.54 -13.06
CA LEU A 72 10.63 -2.84 -12.08
C LEU A 72 9.79 -1.80 -11.33
N LYS A 73 9.02 -0.97 -12.04
CA LYS A 73 8.12 0.01 -11.43
C LYS A 73 7.11 -0.65 -10.49
N ARG A 74 6.51 -1.76 -10.90
CA ARG A 74 5.59 -2.52 -10.04
C ARG A 74 6.29 -3.03 -8.78
N GLY A 75 7.48 -3.60 -8.92
CA GLY A 75 8.28 -4.07 -7.79
C GLY A 75 8.60 -2.94 -6.80
N ILE A 76 8.99 -1.77 -7.31
CA ILE A 76 9.25 -0.57 -6.51
C ILE A 76 7.97 -0.14 -5.79
N ASP A 77 6.84 0.01 -6.49
CA ASP A 77 5.56 0.44 -5.89
C ASP A 77 5.13 -0.51 -4.74
N VAL A 78 5.41 -1.82 -4.85
CA VAL A 78 5.07 -2.83 -3.82
C VAL A 78 5.98 -2.75 -2.60
N ILE A 79 7.29 -2.57 -2.77
CA ILE A 79 8.24 -2.55 -1.65
C ILE A 79 8.39 -1.16 -1.02
N LEU A 80 7.99 -0.10 -1.72
CA LEU A 80 8.11 1.28 -1.27
C LEU A 80 7.49 1.54 0.13
N PRO A 81 6.32 0.99 0.50
CA PRO A 81 5.78 1.12 1.85
C PRO A 81 6.78 0.78 2.97
N TYR A 82 7.55 -0.29 2.79
CA TYR A 82 8.55 -0.71 3.77
C TYR A 82 9.66 0.31 3.92
N PHE A 83 10.25 0.78 2.81
CA PHE A 83 11.30 1.79 2.87
C PHE A 83 10.82 3.12 3.44
N LEU A 84 9.55 3.50 3.19
CA LEU A 84 8.97 4.71 3.74
C LEU A 84 8.77 4.63 5.27
N ILE A 85 8.37 3.48 5.79
CA ILE A 85 8.32 3.25 7.24
C ILE A 85 9.72 3.35 7.85
N ILE A 86 10.70 2.65 7.26
CA ILE A 86 12.10 2.71 7.70
C ILE A 86 12.63 4.15 7.68
N LEU A 87 12.34 4.91 6.62
CA LEU A 87 12.76 6.30 6.49
C LEU A 87 12.16 7.16 7.60
N MET A 88 10.87 7.01 7.90
CA MET A 88 10.22 7.77 8.98
C MET A 88 10.78 7.42 10.35
N LEU A 89 11.05 6.14 10.60
CA LEU A 89 11.68 5.71 11.84
C LEU A 89 13.08 6.30 11.96
N PHE A 90 13.90 6.16 10.93
CA PHE A 90 15.24 6.71 10.89
C PHE A 90 15.22 8.23 11.16
N LEU A 91 14.32 8.95 10.50
CA LEU A 91 14.19 10.40 10.66
C LEU A 91 13.85 10.77 12.12
N ASN A 92 12.88 10.09 12.72
CA ASN A 92 12.38 10.42 14.06
C ASN A 92 13.25 9.88 15.21
N THR A 93 13.87 8.71 15.04
CA THR A 93 14.60 8.02 16.11
C THR A 93 16.12 8.07 15.96
N LYS A 94 16.63 8.33 14.75
CA LYS A 94 18.06 8.23 14.38
C LYS A 94 18.67 6.84 14.59
N PHE A 95 17.85 5.79 14.59
CA PHE A 95 18.36 4.42 14.69
C PHE A 95 19.22 4.05 13.48
N LYS A 96 20.33 3.36 13.73
CA LYS A 96 21.13 2.82 12.63
C LYS A 96 20.38 1.64 12.00
N PRO A 97 20.27 1.56 10.66
CA PRO A 97 19.63 0.44 10.00
C PRO A 97 20.51 -0.81 10.13
N THR A 98 20.25 -1.61 11.16
CA THR A 98 20.87 -2.93 11.33
C THR A 98 20.04 -4.00 10.63
N ALA A 99 20.66 -5.13 10.26
CA ALA A 99 19.94 -6.23 9.60
C ALA A 99 18.73 -6.72 10.42
N GLY A 100 18.89 -6.85 11.75
CA GLY A 100 17.79 -7.24 12.63
C GLY A 100 16.63 -6.23 12.63
N LEU A 101 16.94 -4.94 12.63
CA LEU A 101 15.93 -3.88 12.53
C LEU A 101 15.18 -4.00 11.20
N LEU A 102 15.91 -4.09 10.08
CA LEU A 102 15.31 -4.22 8.75
C LEU A 102 14.37 -5.44 8.65
N THR A 103 14.76 -6.60 9.19
CA THR A 103 13.92 -7.81 9.17
C THR A 103 12.65 -7.67 10.00
N VAL A 104 12.75 -7.14 11.23
CA VAL A 104 11.58 -6.94 12.10
C VAL A 104 10.61 -5.96 11.46
N TRP A 105 11.12 -4.87 10.90
CA TRP A 105 10.30 -3.84 10.27
C TRP A 105 9.74 -4.24 8.92
N PHE A 106 10.29 -5.27 8.28
CA PHE A 106 9.67 -5.90 7.13
C PHE A 106 8.32 -6.54 7.54
N GLY A 107 8.28 -7.23 8.68
CA GLY A 107 7.03 -7.76 9.24
C GLY A 107 6.03 -6.66 9.58
N VAL A 108 6.48 -5.61 10.28
CA VAL A 108 5.61 -4.46 10.62
C VAL A 108 5.04 -3.76 9.37
N ALA A 109 5.82 -3.67 8.29
CA ALA A 109 5.38 -3.07 7.03
C ALA A 109 4.55 -4.01 6.14
N PHE A 110 4.56 -5.32 6.43
CA PHE A 110 3.95 -6.34 5.58
C PHE A 110 2.47 -6.12 5.29
N PRO A 111 1.60 -5.68 6.23
CA PRO A 111 0.22 -5.37 5.92
C PRO A 111 0.07 -4.32 4.81
N LEU A 112 0.90 -3.26 4.85
CA LEU A 112 0.89 -2.21 3.83
C LEU A 112 1.49 -2.66 2.51
N ILE A 113 2.52 -3.52 2.55
CA ILE A 113 3.07 -4.18 1.36
C ILE A 113 1.99 -5.05 0.70
N ALA A 114 1.24 -5.83 1.47
CA ALA A 114 0.17 -6.69 0.97
C ALA A 114 -0.95 -5.87 0.29
N PHE A 115 -1.34 -4.73 0.87
CA PHE A 115 -2.29 -3.82 0.23
C PHE A 115 -1.70 -3.08 -0.99
N SER A 116 -0.42 -2.72 -0.98
CA SER A 116 0.22 -2.16 -2.18
C SER A 116 0.26 -3.19 -3.32
N LEU A 117 0.55 -4.45 -2.98
CA LEU A 117 0.48 -5.57 -3.91
C LEU A 117 -0.95 -5.78 -4.41
N SER A 118 -1.97 -5.65 -3.57
CA SER A 118 -3.36 -5.80 -4.01
C SER A 118 -3.77 -4.72 -5.01
N ILE A 119 -3.32 -3.47 -4.83
CA ILE A 119 -3.50 -2.37 -5.80
C ILE A 119 -2.81 -2.68 -7.13
N SER A 120 -1.62 -3.28 -7.09
CA SER A 120 -0.90 -3.68 -8.30
C SER A 120 -1.60 -4.84 -9.03
N VAL A 121 -1.94 -5.90 -8.28
CA VAL A 121 -2.57 -7.13 -8.80
C VAL A 121 -3.99 -6.86 -9.31
N ALA A 122 -4.73 -5.94 -8.70
CA ALA A 122 -6.06 -5.54 -9.17
C ALA A 122 -6.06 -5.05 -10.62
N LYS A 123 -4.95 -4.49 -11.13
CA LYS A 123 -4.84 -4.13 -12.54
C LYS A 123 -4.79 -5.35 -13.45
N ASP A 124 -4.09 -6.39 -13.01
CA ASP A 124 -3.96 -7.64 -13.75
C ASP A 124 -5.29 -8.42 -13.71
N VAL A 125 -5.97 -8.46 -12.55
CA VAL A 125 -7.35 -9.01 -12.43
C VAL A 125 -8.28 -8.36 -13.45
N ARG A 126 -8.21 -7.03 -13.57
CA ARG A 126 -9.05 -6.28 -14.51
C ARG A 126 -8.72 -6.56 -15.97
N LYS A 127 -7.45 -6.54 -16.35
CA LYS A 127 -7.01 -6.84 -17.73
C LYS A 127 -7.43 -8.23 -18.19
N ILE A 128 -7.30 -9.22 -17.30
CA ILE A 128 -7.71 -10.60 -17.60
C ILE A 128 -9.22 -10.66 -17.88
N ARG A 129 -10.02 -9.88 -17.15
CA ARG A 129 -11.49 -9.87 -17.27
C ARG A 129 -12.00 -8.99 -18.41
N ALA A 130 -11.28 -7.93 -18.78
CA ALA A 130 -11.62 -7.07 -19.90
C ALA A 130 -11.37 -7.72 -21.28
N GLU A 131 -10.77 -8.91 -21.32
CA GLU A 131 -10.31 -9.60 -22.54
C GLU A 131 -9.35 -8.74 -23.41
N GLU A 132 -8.80 -7.65 -22.86
CA GLU A 132 -7.79 -6.79 -23.50
C GLU A 132 -6.39 -7.44 -23.54
N ILE A 133 -6.33 -8.74 -23.75
CA ILE A 133 -5.09 -9.49 -23.82
C ILE A 133 -4.63 -9.51 -25.28
N SER A 134 -3.59 -8.74 -25.60
CA SER A 134 -2.93 -8.82 -26.91
C SER A 134 -2.53 -10.28 -27.21
N ALA A 135 -2.69 -10.73 -28.47
CA ALA A 135 -2.38 -12.11 -28.89
C ALA A 135 -0.95 -12.57 -28.51
N LYS A 136 -0.02 -11.64 -28.29
CA LYS A 136 1.36 -11.88 -27.85
C LYS A 136 1.52 -12.05 -26.33
N GLU A 137 0.60 -11.51 -25.53
CA GLU A 137 0.55 -11.64 -24.06
C GLU A 137 -0.34 -12.82 -23.60
N PHE A 138 -1.13 -13.39 -24.52
CA PHE A 138 -2.16 -14.41 -24.26
C PHE A 138 -1.62 -15.69 -23.61
N GLN A 139 -0.50 -16.24 -24.11
CA GLN A 139 0.09 -17.47 -23.54
C GLN A 139 0.69 -17.30 -22.13
N HIS A 140 1.20 -16.12 -21.78
CA HIS A 140 1.74 -15.85 -20.44
C HIS A 140 0.68 -15.32 -19.45
N ALA A 141 -0.36 -14.68 -19.96
CA ALA A 141 -1.49 -14.21 -19.15
C ALA A 141 -2.41 -15.36 -18.73
N GLN A 142 -2.64 -16.36 -19.58
CA GLN A 142 -3.55 -17.47 -19.30
C GLN A 142 -3.07 -18.38 -18.15
N SER A 143 -1.76 -18.61 -18.01
CA SER A 143 -1.21 -19.40 -16.88
C SER A 143 -1.21 -18.65 -15.55
N ARG A 144 -1.15 -17.30 -15.59
CA ARG A 144 -1.24 -16.44 -14.40
C ARG A 144 -2.69 -16.14 -14.01
N ALA A 145 -3.62 -16.16 -14.95
CA ALA A 145 -5.03 -15.83 -14.71
C ALA A 145 -5.66 -16.70 -13.61
N SER A 146 -5.29 -17.98 -13.53
CA SER A 146 -5.78 -18.90 -12.50
C SER A 146 -5.32 -18.52 -11.09
N TRP A 147 -4.13 -17.93 -10.93
CA TRP A 147 -3.53 -17.59 -9.64
C TRP A 147 -3.73 -16.14 -9.21
N VAL A 148 -3.92 -15.23 -10.15
CA VAL A 148 -4.06 -13.78 -9.88
C VAL A 148 -5.23 -13.48 -8.94
N ARG A 149 -6.38 -14.12 -9.14
CA ARG A 149 -7.57 -13.91 -8.31
C ARG A 149 -7.45 -14.52 -6.91
N PRO A 150 -7.03 -15.80 -6.73
CA PRO A 150 -6.72 -16.33 -5.40
C PRO A 150 -5.72 -15.48 -4.63
N ILE A 151 -4.60 -15.08 -5.28
CA ILE A 151 -3.60 -14.22 -4.65
C ILE A 151 -4.25 -12.91 -4.18
N PHE A 152 -5.01 -12.25 -5.06
CA PHE A 152 -5.68 -10.99 -4.71
C PHE A 152 -6.61 -11.11 -3.49
N LEU A 153 -7.41 -12.18 -3.40
CA LEU A 153 -8.31 -12.41 -2.28
C LEU A 153 -7.59 -12.85 -0.99
N LEU A 154 -6.41 -13.46 -1.10
CA LEU A 154 -5.59 -13.83 0.05
C LEU A 154 -4.88 -12.62 0.70
N LEU A 155 -4.57 -11.57 -0.07
CA LEU A 155 -3.79 -10.44 0.45
C LEU A 155 -4.44 -9.72 1.66
N PRO A 156 -5.75 -9.40 1.66
CA PRO A 156 -6.40 -8.85 2.85
C PRO A 156 -6.35 -9.79 4.06
N VAL A 157 -6.49 -11.10 3.84
CA VAL A 157 -6.43 -12.12 4.91
C VAL A 157 -5.04 -12.13 5.53
N LEU A 158 -3.99 -12.18 4.71
CA LEU A 158 -2.60 -12.14 5.16
C LEU A 158 -2.28 -10.83 5.89
N ALA A 159 -2.76 -9.69 5.39
CA ALA A 159 -2.54 -8.39 6.03
C ALA A 159 -3.16 -8.33 7.44
N TYR A 160 -4.40 -8.80 7.59
CA TYR A 160 -5.07 -8.82 8.89
C TYR A 160 -4.50 -9.87 9.83
N ALA A 161 -4.15 -11.06 9.33
CA ALA A 161 -3.46 -12.07 10.12
C ALA A 161 -2.15 -11.52 10.69
N GLU A 162 -1.35 -10.80 9.88
CA GLU A 162 -0.12 -10.17 10.33
C GLU A 162 -0.38 -9.08 11.38
N ILE A 163 -1.41 -8.23 11.21
CA ILE A 163 -1.78 -7.24 12.24
C ILE A 163 -2.05 -7.93 13.59
N LEU A 164 -2.76 -9.05 13.58
CA LEU A 164 -3.04 -9.82 14.80
C LEU A 164 -1.76 -10.42 15.39
N LEU A 165 -0.88 -10.99 14.56
CA LEU A 165 0.40 -11.54 15.00
C LEU A 165 1.34 -10.47 15.58
N LEU A 166 1.41 -9.29 14.96
CA LEU A 166 2.16 -8.14 15.46
C LEU A 166 1.60 -7.64 16.80
N THR A 167 0.29 -7.70 16.98
CA THR A 167 -0.35 -7.35 18.25
C THR A 167 -0.03 -8.37 19.34
N LEU A 168 -0.06 -9.67 19.03
CA LEU A 168 0.31 -10.74 19.95
C LEU A 168 1.79 -10.69 20.35
N SER A 169 2.66 -10.34 19.42
CA SER A 169 4.12 -10.25 19.64
C SER A 169 4.58 -8.93 20.27
N GLY A 170 3.65 -8.00 20.56
CA GLY A 170 3.94 -6.72 21.21
C GLY A 170 4.59 -5.66 20.30
N TYR A 171 4.55 -5.87 18.98
CA TYR A 171 4.94 -4.91 17.96
C TYR A 171 3.81 -3.98 17.54
N LEU A 172 2.57 -4.25 17.94
CA LEU A 172 1.43 -3.33 17.87
C LEU A 172 0.74 -3.24 19.24
N PRO A 173 0.07 -2.11 19.55
CA PRO A 173 -0.69 -1.99 20.79
C PRO A 173 -1.88 -2.94 20.79
N LEU A 174 -2.34 -3.38 21.97
CA LEU A 174 -3.52 -4.24 22.12
C LEU A 174 -4.77 -3.66 21.44
N LEU A 175 -4.88 -2.33 21.37
CA LEU A 175 -5.96 -1.63 20.67
C LEU A 175 -6.04 -1.99 19.16
N ALA A 176 -4.97 -2.47 18.54
CA ALA A 176 -4.96 -2.93 17.15
C ALA A 176 -5.90 -4.12 16.90
N TRP A 177 -6.28 -4.90 17.92
CA TRP A 177 -7.33 -5.92 17.81
C TRP A 177 -8.67 -5.34 17.34
N ALA A 178 -8.97 -4.09 17.68
CA ALA A 178 -10.20 -3.42 17.24
C ALA A 178 -10.27 -3.27 15.70
N MET A 179 -9.13 -3.32 15.01
CA MET A 179 -9.09 -3.25 13.56
C MET A 179 -9.83 -4.43 12.91
N ILE A 180 -9.99 -5.57 13.59
CA ILE A 180 -10.71 -6.74 13.05
C ILE A 180 -12.15 -6.41 12.62
N VAL A 181 -12.77 -5.37 13.20
CA VAL A 181 -14.10 -4.88 12.81
C VAL A 181 -14.13 -4.37 11.37
N LEU A 182 -13.00 -3.90 10.84
CA LEU A 182 -12.87 -3.45 9.44
C LEU A 182 -12.69 -4.63 8.46
N PHE A 183 -12.31 -5.82 8.94
CA PHE A 183 -12.02 -6.96 8.07
C PHE A 183 -13.20 -7.34 7.15
N PRO A 184 -14.45 -7.46 7.62
CA PRO A 184 -15.59 -7.79 6.75
C PRO A 184 -15.77 -6.78 5.60
N LEU A 185 -15.59 -5.49 5.89
CA LEU A 185 -15.68 -4.43 4.89
C LEU A 185 -14.54 -4.54 3.87
N VAL A 186 -13.30 -4.69 4.34
CA VAL A 186 -12.12 -4.81 3.48
C VAL A 186 -12.21 -6.03 2.58
N PHE A 187 -12.64 -7.17 3.15
CA PHE A 187 -12.80 -8.41 2.41
C PHE A 187 -13.96 -8.35 1.41
N ALA A 188 -15.09 -7.72 1.76
CA ALA A 188 -16.18 -7.48 0.82
C ALA A 188 -15.73 -6.63 -0.39
N GLN A 189 -14.92 -5.59 -0.16
CA GLN A 189 -14.35 -4.78 -1.24
C GLN A 189 -13.38 -5.57 -2.12
N ALA A 190 -12.58 -6.48 -1.53
CA ALA A 190 -11.73 -7.38 -2.31
C ALA A 190 -12.56 -8.42 -3.09
N LEU A 191 -13.63 -8.96 -2.49
CA LEU A 191 -14.55 -9.85 -3.19
C LEU A 191 -15.19 -9.15 -4.39
N ALA A 192 -15.66 -7.91 -4.23
CA ALA A 192 -16.21 -7.12 -5.33
C ALA A 192 -15.23 -7.02 -6.51
N VAL A 193 -13.98 -6.61 -6.28
CA VAL A 193 -12.96 -6.54 -7.36
C VAL A 193 -12.65 -7.93 -7.95
N GLY A 194 -12.64 -8.98 -7.12
CA GLY A 194 -12.35 -10.34 -7.56
C GLY A 194 -13.51 -11.03 -8.32
N LEU A 195 -14.76 -10.62 -8.08
CA LEU A 195 -15.98 -11.27 -8.59
C LEU A 195 -16.74 -10.43 -9.64
N GLU A 196 -16.61 -9.11 -9.64
CA GLU A 196 -17.52 -8.19 -10.34
C GLU A 196 -16.98 -7.71 -11.71
N SER A 197 -17.86 -7.49 -12.69
CA SER A 197 -17.49 -7.17 -14.09
C SER A 197 -17.47 -5.68 -14.40
N ASP A 198 -17.94 -4.85 -13.48
CA ASP A 198 -17.90 -3.39 -13.61
C ASP A 198 -16.51 -2.89 -13.18
N LEU A 199 -15.55 -3.01 -14.11
CA LEU A 199 -14.11 -2.77 -13.90
C LEU A 199 -13.79 -1.30 -13.54
N ASP A 200 -14.69 -0.39 -13.91
CA ASP A 200 -14.53 1.05 -13.69
C ASP A 200 -14.99 1.47 -12.29
N LYS A 201 -16.11 0.93 -11.80
CA LYS A 201 -16.58 1.21 -10.43
C LYS A 201 -15.68 0.58 -9.36
N SER A 202 -15.07 -0.55 -9.67
CA SER A 202 -14.24 -1.33 -8.74
C SER A 202 -12.76 -0.91 -8.71
N ALA A 203 -12.35 0.00 -9.59
CA ALA A 203 -10.96 0.42 -9.79
C ALA A 203 -10.25 0.94 -8.53
N ASP A 204 -10.99 1.64 -7.67
CA ASP A 204 -10.45 2.34 -6.50
C ASP A 204 -10.52 1.53 -5.20
N LEU A 205 -11.25 0.40 -5.19
CA LEU A 205 -11.50 -0.38 -3.97
C LEU A 205 -10.22 -0.88 -3.27
N PRO A 206 -9.18 -1.38 -3.96
CA PRO A 206 -7.94 -1.78 -3.30
C PRO A 206 -7.21 -0.61 -2.64
N ALA A 207 -7.26 0.58 -3.25
CA ALA A 207 -6.67 1.79 -2.68
C ALA A 207 -7.46 2.29 -1.46
N ARG A 208 -8.79 2.15 -1.48
CA ARG A 208 -9.65 2.40 -0.31
C ARG A 208 -9.34 1.45 0.84
N ASN A 209 -9.11 0.18 0.57
CA ASN A 209 -8.71 -0.80 1.58
C ASN A 209 -7.39 -0.44 2.27
N LEU A 210 -6.39 -0.01 1.49
CA LEU A 210 -5.14 0.52 2.04
C LEU A 210 -5.39 1.75 2.91
N PHE A 211 -6.17 2.71 2.43
CA PHE A 211 -6.48 3.94 3.15
C PHE A 211 -7.21 3.65 4.46
N LEU A 212 -8.27 2.85 4.44
CA LEU A 212 -9.06 2.49 5.61
C LEU A 212 -8.20 1.78 6.66
N THR A 213 -7.48 0.74 6.25
CA THR A 213 -6.67 -0.06 7.18
C THR A 213 -5.50 0.76 7.72
N GLY A 214 -4.82 1.52 6.87
CA GLY A 214 -3.69 2.33 7.28
C GLY A 214 -4.06 3.52 8.17
N LEU A 215 -5.17 4.19 7.90
CA LEU A 215 -5.65 5.29 8.74
C LEU A 215 -6.16 4.77 10.10
N ALA A 216 -6.83 3.62 10.11
CA ALA A 216 -7.19 2.94 11.35
C ALA A 216 -5.94 2.56 12.17
N LEU A 217 -4.88 2.07 11.51
CA LEU A 217 -3.60 1.77 12.17
C LEU A 217 -2.96 3.03 12.76
N VAL A 218 -2.94 4.14 12.02
CA VAL A 218 -2.46 5.43 12.52
C VAL A 218 -3.25 5.87 13.75
N LEU A 219 -4.59 5.80 13.70
CA LEU A 219 -5.46 6.18 14.80
C LEU A 219 -5.21 5.32 16.05
N VAL A 220 -5.10 4.01 15.86
CA VAL A 220 -4.75 3.06 16.93
C VAL A 220 -3.41 3.41 17.57
N LEU A 221 -2.38 3.67 16.77
CA LEU A 221 -1.04 4.02 17.26
C LEU A 221 -1.03 5.35 18.00
N VAL A 222 -1.72 6.37 17.48
CA VAL A 222 -1.83 7.69 18.12
C VAL A 222 -2.56 7.59 19.46
N ILE A 223 -3.70 6.90 19.51
CA ILE A 223 -4.47 6.73 20.75
C ILE A 223 -3.69 5.92 21.78
N ALA A 224 -3.03 4.84 21.36
CA ALA A 224 -2.25 4.01 22.29
C ALA A 224 -0.96 4.69 22.77
N GLY A 225 -0.52 5.76 22.09
CA GLY A 225 0.66 6.54 22.47
C GLY A 225 0.34 7.80 23.28
N ALA A 226 -0.94 8.13 23.47
CA ALA A 226 -1.42 9.24 24.30
C ALA A 226 -1.68 8.77 25.73
#